data_AF-A0A962H3D8-F1
#
_entry.id   AF-A0A962H3D8-F1
#
_cell.length_a   1.000
_cell.length_b   1.000
_cell.length_c   1.000
_cell.angle_alpha   90.00
_cell.angle_beta   90.00
_cell.angle_gamma   90.00
#
_symmetry.space_group_name_H-M   'P 1'
#
loop_
_entity.id
_entity.type
_entity.pdbx_description
1 polymer ?
#
loop_
_entity_poly.entity_id
_entity_poly.type
_entity_poly.pdbx_seq_one_letter_code
_entity_poly.pdbx_strand_id
1 'polypeptide(L)'
;MKKILIFLLLILSGCVHRYSGPNPEILSFFELSENDLLLVVKVTKSDFTGLTSISEECQENPDCIPWSYWYVYDGKILDNINKLYQNETIRFAFLSHADYLDEIKREWYVHLRRFKNIDTAEKLKSKYFVVNHSSEYSIKH
;
A
#
# COMPACT_ATOMS: atom_id res chain seq x y z
N MET A 1 -46.23 -28.98 -8.78
CA MET A 1 -45.28 -28.44 -7.79
C MET A 1 -43.90 -28.29 -8.44
N LYS A 2 -43.59 -27.16 -9.09
CA LYS A 2 -42.29 -26.95 -9.79
C LYS A 2 -42.01 -25.46 -10.08
N LYS A 3 -42.39 -24.56 -9.17
CA LYS A 3 -42.21 -23.10 -9.34
C LYS A 3 -41.54 -22.39 -8.14
N ILE A 4 -41.00 -23.12 -7.18
CA ILE A 4 -40.45 -22.54 -5.94
C ILE A 4 -38.90 -22.48 -5.94
N LEU A 5 -38.22 -23.10 -6.91
CA LEU A 5 -36.75 -23.25 -6.84
C LEU A 5 -35.94 -22.10 -7.51
N ILE A 6 -36.59 -21.14 -8.19
CA ILE A 6 -35.87 -20.07 -8.92
C ILE A 6 -35.70 -18.79 -8.07
N PHE A 7 -36.48 -18.63 -6.99
CA PHE A 7 -36.45 -17.38 -6.21
C PHE A 7 -35.34 -17.29 -5.15
N LEU A 8 -34.67 -18.40 -4.82
CA LEU A 8 -33.62 -18.41 -3.78
C LEU A 8 -32.21 -18.03 -4.27
N LEU A 9 -31.99 -17.90 -5.59
CA LEU A 9 -30.67 -17.60 -6.16
C LEU A 9 -30.35 -16.10 -6.29
N LEU A 10 -31.31 -15.20 -6.00
CA LEU A 10 -31.16 -13.75 -6.17
C LEU A 10 -30.73 -12.99 -4.90
N ILE A 11 -30.59 -13.67 -3.75
CA ILE A 11 -30.31 -13.04 -2.45
C ILE A 11 -28.82 -13.19 -2.04
N LEU A 12 -27.99 -13.80 -2.89
CA LEU A 12 -26.53 -13.83 -2.73
C LEU A 12 -25.84 -12.65 -3.46
N SER A 13 -26.50 -11.49 -3.51
CA SER A 13 -25.83 -10.21 -3.74
C SER A 13 -25.00 -9.85 -2.51
N GLY A 14 -23.96 -10.64 -2.25
CA GLY A 14 -22.91 -10.28 -1.32
C GLY A 14 -22.41 -8.89 -1.69
N CYS A 15 -22.37 -7.99 -0.71
CA CYS A 15 -21.78 -6.67 -0.86
C CYS A 15 -20.30 -6.85 -1.20
N VAL A 16 -19.98 -7.01 -2.48
CA VAL A 16 -18.61 -6.88 -2.98
C VAL A 16 -18.27 -5.43 -2.79
N HIS A 17 -17.48 -5.13 -1.76
CA HIS A 17 -16.94 -3.80 -1.54
C HIS A 17 -16.18 -3.40 -2.82
N ARG A 18 -16.71 -2.42 -3.55
CA ARG A 18 -16.12 -1.85 -4.74
C ARG A 18 -15.57 -0.49 -4.37
N TYR A 19 -14.29 -0.28 -4.65
CA TYR A 19 -13.67 1.03 -4.59
C TYR A 19 -14.52 2.02 -5.41
N SER A 20 -14.91 3.12 -4.77
CA SER A 20 -15.83 4.12 -5.34
C SER A 20 -15.14 5.42 -5.76
N GLY A 21 -13.85 5.55 -5.43
CA GLY A 21 -13.06 6.75 -5.66
C GLY A 21 -12.28 7.14 -4.40
N PRO A 22 -11.38 8.14 -4.51
CA PRO A 22 -10.49 8.47 -3.43
C PRO A 22 -11.22 9.29 -2.36
N ASN A 23 -10.92 9.02 -1.09
CA ASN A 23 -11.46 9.75 0.03
C ASN A 23 -10.73 11.11 0.17
N PRO A 24 -11.42 12.25 0.01
CA PRO A 24 -10.79 13.58 0.04
C PRO A 24 -10.18 13.94 1.40
N GLU A 25 -10.72 13.41 2.51
CA GLU A 25 -10.16 13.63 3.84
C GLU A 25 -8.78 12.98 3.95
N ILE A 26 -8.64 11.75 3.46
CA ILE A 26 -7.36 11.05 3.42
C ILE A 26 -6.36 11.79 2.51
N LEU A 27 -6.81 12.27 1.35
CA LEU A 27 -5.94 13.00 0.42
C LEU A 27 -5.34 14.27 1.03
N SER A 28 -6.03 14.90 1.99
CA SER A 28 -5.56 16.13 2.62
C SER A 28 -4.29 15.95 3.48
N PHE A 29 -3.93 14.72 3.86
CA PHE A 29 -2.72 14.42 4.64
C PHE A 29 -1.45 14.31 3.79
N PHE A 30 -1.55 14.35 2.46
CA PHE A 30 -0.42 14.13 1.57
C PHE A 30 0.08 15.43 0.96
N GLU A 31 1.32 15.79 1.29
CA GLU A 31 2.08 16.84 0.62
C GLU A 31 2.94 16.21 -0.48
N LEU A 32 2.49 16.31 -1.72
CA LEU A 32 3.16 15.68 -2.86
C LEU A 32 4.20 16.62 -3.49
N SER A 33 5.39 16.07 -3.78
CA SER A 33 6.32 16.71 -4.71
C SER A 33 6.09 16.24 -6.15
N GLU A 34 6.62 16.98 -7.14
CA GLU A 34 6.35 16.75 -8.58
C GLU A 34 6.66 15.33 -9.09
N ASN A 35 7.57 14.60 -8.43
CA ASN A 35 8.03 13.28 -8.86
C ASN A 35 7.56 12.13 -7.97
N ASP A 36 6.82 12.44 -6.92
CA ASP A 36 6.30 11.43 -6.01
C ASP A 36 5.03 10.79 -6.61
N LEU A 37 4.78 9.52 -6.32
CA LEU A 37 3.52 8.87 -6.71
C LEU A 37 2.55 8.90 -5.53
N LEU A 38 1.26 9.14 -5.81
CA LEU A 38 0.20 8.87 -4.86
C LEU A 38 -0.79 7.90 -5.47
N LEU A 39 -0.85 6.70 -4.91
CA LEU A 39 -1.65 5.60 -5.43
C LEU A 39 -2.61 5.08 -4.36
N VAL A 40 -3.78 4.63 -4.80
CA VAL A 40 -4.64 3.77 -3.99
C VAL A 40 -4.39 2.34 -4.44
N VAL A 41 -3.92 1.50 -3.53
CA VAL A 41 -3.51 0.12 -3.83
C VAL A 41 -4.30 -0.88 -3.00
N LYS A 42 -4.62 -2.01 -3.62
CA LYS A 42 -5.06 -3.22 -2.94
C LYS A 42 -3.88 -4.19 -2.87
N VAL A 43 -3.34 -4.38 -1.68
CA VAL A 43 -2.24 -5.32 -1.46
C VAL A 43 -2.71 -6.75 -1.76
N THR A 44 -1.98 -7.45 -2.61
CA THR A 44 -2.21 -8.85 -2.99
C THR A 44 -1.21 -9.81 -2.38
N LYS A 45 0.01 -9.35 -2.09
CA LYS A 45 1.09 -10.13 -1.49
C LYS A 45 1.97 -9.24 -0.63
N SER A 46 2.48 -9.80 0.46
CA SER A 46 3.53 -9.21 1.31
C SER A 46 4.66 -10.23 1.45
N ASP A 47 5.89 -9.78 1.31
CA ASP A 47 7.10 -10.56 1.51
C ASP A 47 7.97 -9.88 2.57
N PHE A 48 8.21 -10.55 3.70
CA PHE A 48 9.24 -10.13 4.65
C PHE A 48 10.63 -10.34 4.06
N THR A 49 11.47 -9.32 4.08
CA THR A 49 12.80 -9.40 3.45
C THR A 49 13.91 -9.82 4.41
N GLY A 50 13.69 -9.72 5.73
CA GLY A 50 14.73 -9.88 6.74
C GLY A 50 15.74 -8.73 6.79
N LEU A 51 15.63 -7.74 5.89
CA LEU A 51 16.51 -6.59 5.85
C LEU A 51 16.00 -5.54 6.83
N THR A 52 16.91 -5.01 7.65
CA THR A 52 16.64 -3.87 8.54
C THR A 52 17.09 -2.58 7.85
N SER A 53 16.59 -1.44 8.34
CA SER A 53 17.18 -0.13 8.02
C SER A 53 18.49 0.13 8.74
N ILE A 54 18.87 -0.76 9.67
CA ILE A 54 20.05 -0.63 10.52
C ILE A 54 21.31 -0.97 9.72
N SER A 55 21.73 -0.04 8.85
CA SER A 55 23.16 0.15 8.60
C SER A 55 23.81 0.75 9.85
N GLU A 56 25.14 0.70 9.96
CA GLU A 56 25.88 1.40 11.03
C GLU A 56 25.50 2.89 11.11
N GLU A 57 25.10 3.51 9.98
CA GLU A 57 24.63 4.89 9.89
C GLU A 57 23.29 5.17 10.61
N CYS A 58 22.46 4.16 10.82
CA CYS A 58 21.17 4.30 11.53
C CYS A 58 21.38 4.46 13.04
N GLN A 59 22.51 4.04 13.60
CA GLN A 59 22.82 4.26 15.02
C GLN A 59 23.10 5.73 15.33
N GLU A 60 23.55 6.49 14.34
CA GLU A 60 23.91 7.92 14.47
C GLU A 60 22.79 8.87 14.04
N ASN A 61 21.74 8.35 13.38
CA ASN A 61 20.60 9.15 12.92
C ASN A 61 19.37 9.00 13.84
N PRO A 62 18.94 10.06 14.55
CA PRO A 62 17.79 10.01 15.47
C PRO A 62 16.45 9.76 14.76
N ASP A 63 16.38 9.99 13.44
CA ASP A 63 15.17 9.75 12.64
C ASP A 63 15.03 8.28 12.20
N CYS A 64 15.99 7.43 12.60
CA CYS A 64 15.94 6.02 12.26
C CYS A 64 14.96 5.26 13.16
N ILE A 65 14.03 4.53 12.54
CA ILE A 65 13.00 3.77 13.25
C ILE A 65 13.63 2.47 13.80
N PRO A 66 13.81 2.33 15.13
CA PRO A 66 14.46 1.15 15.70
C PRO A 66 13.60 -0.10 15.44
N TRP A 67 14.23 -1.25 15.21
CA TRP A 67 13.54 -2.53 15.04
C TRP A 67 12.51 -2.52 13.90
N SER A 68 12.80 -1.76 12.85
CA SER A 68 12.02 -1.76 11.62
C SER A 68 12.66 -2.68 10.58
N TYR A 69 11.80 -3.34 9.82
CA TYR A 69 12.17 -4.26 8.78
C TYR A 69 11.52 -3.88 7.47
N TRP A 70 12.21 -4.16 6.38
CA TRP A 70 11.66 -3.98 5.05
C TRP A 70 10.72 -5.12 4.71
N TYR A 71 9.53 -4.74 4.29
CA TYR A 71 8.54 -5.59 3.65
C TYR A 71 8.38 -5.14 2.21
N VAL A 72 8.12 -6.09 1.32
CA VAL A 72 7.86 -5.82 -0.09
C VAL A 72 6.46 -6.27 -0.44
N TYR A 73 5.68 -5.33 -0.95
CA TYR A 73 4.29 -5.52 -1.28
C TYR A 73 4.10 -5.56 -2.78
N ASP A 74 3.32 -6.54 -3.25
CA ASP A 74 2.70 -6.51 -4.58
C ASP A 74 1.24 -6.09 -4.43
N GLY A 75 0.82 -5.08 -5.19
CA GLY A 75 -0.54 -4.57 -5.14
C GLY A 75 -1.12 -4.33 -6.53
N LYS A 76 -2.45 -4.43 -6.59
CA LYS A 76 -3.24 -3.90 -7.71
C LYS A 76 -3.53 -2.43 -7.45
N ILE A 77 -3.33 -1.59 -8.43
CA ILE A 77 -3.69 -0.18 -8.36
C ILE A 77 -5.20 -0.06 -8.57
N LEU A 78 -5.86 0.54 -7.58
CA LEU A 78 -7.27 0.92 -7.64
C LEU A 78 -7.42 2.32 -8.23
N ASP A 79 -6.47 3.21 -7.93
CA ASP A 79 -6.45 4.58 -8.43
C ASP A 79 -5.05 5.17 -8.48
N ASN A 80 -4.82 6.08 -9.41
CA ASN A 80 -3.59 6.84 -9.56
C ASN A 80 -3.91 8.34 -9.52
N ILE A 81 -3.74 8.91 -8.32
CA ILE A 81 -4.27 10.23 -7.98
C ILE A 81 -3.60 11.33 -8.80
N ASN A 82 -2.28 11.25 -9.01
CA ASN A 82 -1.51 12.27 -9.72
C ASN A 82 -1.15 11.87 -11.17
N LYS A 83 -1.68 10.76 -11.67
CA LYS A 83 -1.53 10.31 -13.07
C LYS A 83 -0.08 10.06 -13.52
N LEU A 84 0.84 9.83 -12.58
CA LEU A 84 2.27 9.64 -12.88
C LEU A 84 2.68 8.17 -13.10
N TYR A 85 1.79 7.20 -12.86
CA TYR A 85 2.03 5.77 -13.01
C TYR A 85 1.00 5.08 -13.92
N GLN A 86 1.43 4.25 -14.86
CA GLN A 86 0.54 3.72 -15.91
C GLN A 86 0.19 2.24 -15.76
N ASN A 87 0.95 1.48 -14.97
CA ASN A 87 0.71 0.04 -14.86
C ASN A 87 -0.46 -0.25 -13.91
N GLU A 88 -1.13 -1.39 -14.12
CA GLU A 88 -2.23 -1.84 -13.24
C GLU A 88 -1.75 -2.43 -11.91
N THR A 89 -0.48 -2.80 -11.84
CA THR A 89 0.15 -3.40 -10.67
C THR A 89 1.41 -2.65 -10.29
N ILE A 90 1.77 -2.76 -9.02
CA ILE A 90 2.95 -2.14 -8.47
C ILE A 90 3.59 -3.04 -7.41
N ARG A 91 4.92 -3.03 -7.39
CA ARG A 91 5.74 -3.62 -6.35
C ARG A 91 6.49 -2.51 -5.63
N PHE A 92 6.28 -2.36 -4.33
CA PHE A 92 6.88 -1.30 -3.53
C PHE A 92 7.34 -1.82 -2.17
N ALA A 93 8.38 -1.21 -1.62
CA ALA A 93 8.91 -1.53 -0.31
C ALA A 93 8.32 -0.62 0.76
N PHE A 94 8.19 -1.12 1.98
CA PHE A 94 7.78 -0.34 3.13
C PHE A 94 8.54 -0.79 4.36
N LEU A 95 9.09 0.18 5.08
CA LEU A 95 9.85 -0.05 6.31
C LEU A 95 8.90 0.08 7.49
N SER A 96 8.73 -1.00 8.25
CA SER A 96 7.75 -1.07 9.33
C SER A 96 8.23 -1.97 10.47
N HIS A 97 7.71 -1.77 11.68
CA HIS A 97 7.94 -2.65 12.82
C HIS A 97 7.27 -4.02 12.69
N ALA A 98 6.18 -4.08 11.92
CA ALA A 98 5.39 -5.28 11.74
C ALA A 98 4.78 -5.35 10.34
N ASP A 99 4.43 -6.55 9.91
CA ASP A 99 3.66 -6.74 8.70
C ASP A 99 2.21 -6.29 8.96
N TYR A 100 1.86 -5.12 8.45
CA TYR A 100 0.48 -4.63 8.51
C TYR A 100 -0.33 -5.44 7.49
N LEU A 101 -0.95 -6.54 7.91
CA LEU A 101 -1.60 -7.43 6.94
C LEU A 101 -3.10 -7.20 6.80
N ASP A 102 -3.87 -7.12 7.87
CA ASP A 102 -5.32 -7.27 7.71
C ASP A 102 -6.08 -5.97 7.39
N GLU A 103 -5.54 -4.81 7.78
CA GLU A 103 -6.19 -3.50 7.61
C GLU A 103 -5.93 -2.86 6.24
N ILE A 104 -4.77 -3.11 5.63
CA ILE A 104 -4.34 -2.51 4.35
C ILE A 104 -4.55 -3.40 3.12
N LYS A 105 -5.09 -4.62 3.28
CA LYS A 105 -5.41 -5.55 2.18
C LYS A 105 -6.60 -5.12 1.31
N ARG A 106 -7.33 -4.07 1.68
CA ARG A 106 -8.51 -3.59 0.92
C ARG A 106 -8.17 -2.36 0.10
N GLU A 107 -7.86 -1.26 0.77
CA GLU A 107 -7.61 0.04 0.16
C GLU A 107 -6.53 0.77 0.98
N TRP A 108 -5.41 1.06 0.34
CA TRP A 108 -4.27 1.68 0.98
C TRP A 108 -3.75 2.83 0.15
N TYR A 109 -3.70 4.03 0.73
CA TYR A 109 -3.16 5.22 0.10
C TYR A 109 -1.66 5.22 0.37
N VAL A 110 -0.86 5.06 -0.68
CA VAL A 110 0.60 5.00 -0.59
C VAL A 110 1.22 6.15 -1.35
N HIS A 111 1.97 6.97 -0.62
CA HIS A 111 2.84 7.99 -1.16
C HIS A 111 4.22 7.37 -1.36
N LEU A 112 4.63 7.25 -2.61
CA LEU A 112 5.82 6.51 -3.00
C LEU A 112 6.88 7.42 -3.60
N ARG A 113 8.14 7.12 -3.29
CA ARG A 113 9.32 7.67 -3.96
C ARG A 113 10.14 6.59 -4.62
N ARG A 114 10.90 6.97 -5.64
CA ARG A 114 11.93 6.08 -6.19
C ARG A 114 13.12 6.00 -5.25
N PHE A 115 13.67 4.80 -5.11
CA PHE A 115 14.97 4.65 -4.45
C PHE A 115 16.04 5.45 -5.21
N LYS A 116 16.82 6.24 -4.48
CA LYS A 116 18.04 6.87 -5.00
C LYS A 116 19.22 5.90 -4.99
N ASN A 117 19.28 5.03 -3.99
CA ASN A 117 20.30 3.98 -3.87
C ASN A 117 19.86 2.74 -4.67
N ILE A 118 20.60 2.43 -5.75
CA ILE A 118 20.30 1.32 -6.66
C ILE A 118 20.49 -0.03 -5.94
N ASP A 119 21.53 -0.19 -5.13
CA ASP A 119 21.81 -1.44 -4.41
C ASP A 119 20.67 -1.80 -3.46
N THR A 120 20.11 -0.82 -2.75
CA THR A 120 18.94 -1.01 -1.90
C THR A 120 17.73 -1.45 -2.71
N ALA A 121 17.47 -0.79 -3.85
CA ALA A 121 16.38 -1.13 -4.75
C ALA A 121 16.48 -2.57 -5.28
N GLU A 122 17.70 -3.00 -5.64
CA GLU A 122 17.97 -4.35 -6.12
C GLU A 122 17.80 -5.41 -5.03
N LYS A 123 18.35 -5.17 -3.83
CA LYS A 123 18.18 -6.07 -2.66
C LYS A 123 16.71 -6.27 -2.32
N LEU A 124 15.93 -5.20 -2.35
CA LEU A 124 14.48 -5.22 -2.10
C LEU A 124 13.66 -5.66 -3.31
N LYS A 125 14.29 -5.80 -4.48
CA LYS A 125 13.63 -6.09 -5.76
C LYS A 125 12.45 -5.16 -6.01
N SER A 126 12.61 -3.89 -5.68
CA SER A 126 11.57 -2.87 -5.80
C SER A 126 12.16 -1.53 -6.18
N LYS A 127 11.45 -0.80 -7.06
CA LYS A 127 11.86 0.53 -7.52
C LYS A 127 11.38 1.65 -6.61
N TYR A 128 10.37 1.38 -5.79
CA TYR A 128 9.65 2.39 -5.02
C TYR A 128 9.62 2.03 -3.55
N PHE A 129 9.60 3.03 -2.69
CA PHE A 129 9.35 2.86 -1.26
C PHE A 129 8.30 3.84 -0.76
N VAL A 130 7.57 3.42 0.27
CA VAL A 130 6.59 4.24 0.97
C VAL A 130 7.31 5.28 1.82
N VAL A 131 6.96 6.55 1.61
CA VAL A 131 7.38 7.67 2.47
C VAL A 131 6.29 8.12 3.42
N ASN A 132 5.03 7.95 3.03
CA ASN A 132 3.87 8.21 3.85
C ASN A 132 2.72 7.30 3.38
N HIS A 133 1.80 6.99 4.26
CA HIS A 133 0.65 6.18 3.91
C HIS A 133 -0.55 6.45 4.82
N SER A 134 -1.74 6.09 4.35
CA SER A 134 -2.98 6.21 5.11
C SER A 134 -4.01 5.21 4.61
N SER A 135 -5.03 4.93 5.41
CA SER A 135 -6.16 4.06 5.04
C SER A 135 -7.46 4.63 5.62
N GLU A 136 -8.60 4.12 5.16
CA GLU A 136 -9.88 4.48 5.79
C GLU A 136 -9.95 4.10 7.27
N TYR A 137 -9.17 3.11 7.70
CA TYR A 137 -9.13 2.68 9.10
C TYR A 137 -8.35 3.67 9.96
N SER A 138 -7.25 4.25 9.45
CA SER A 138 -6.39 5.16 10.22
C SER A 138 -6.98 6.54 10.49
N ILE A 139 -8.09 6.90 9.83
CA ILE A 139 -8.78 8.18 10.07
C ILE A 139 -9.98 8.05 11.02
N LYS A 140 -10.44 6.82 11.28
CA LYS A 140 -11.63 6.54 12.12
C LYS A 140 -11.26 6.26 13.59
N HIS A 141 -9.97 6.08 13.87
CA HIS A 141 -9.40 5.72 15.18
C HIS A 141 -8.13 6.53 15.42
#